data_AF-A0A9E1S8W9-F1
#
_entry.id   AF-A0A9E1S8W9-F1
#
_cell.length_a   1.000
_cell.length_b   1.000
_cell.length_c   1.000
_cell.angle_alpha   90.00
_cell.angle_beta   90.00
_cell.angle_gamma   90.00
#
_symmetry.space_group_name_H-M   'P 1'
#
loop_
_entity.id
_entity.type
_entity.pdbx_description
1 polymer ?
#
loop_
_entity_poly.entity_id
_entity_poly.type
_entity_poly.pdbx_seq_one_letter_code
_entity_poly.pdbx_strand_id
1 'polypeptide(L)'
;MATSLALAGIEKPKHVEFNDILPLALGKTKKSPYKEIYGAYLNVQRSITKNNIKLLAYPNVPLLRVYDIAKDPEEKKDLAPTEKGKVLIKKLFPQLVKLQKKMGDSLDLSKVFREFSLH
;
A
#
# COMPACT_ATOMS: atom_id res chain seq x y z
N MET A 1 -16.94 2.17 -6.74
CA MET A 1 -17.39 2.15 -8.15
C MET A 1 -17.52 0.74 -8.73
N ALA A 2 -16.47 -0.09 -8.73
CA ALA A 2 -16.54 -1.46 -9.31
C ALA A 2 -17.68 -2.33 -8.74
N THR A 3 -17.85 -2.36 -7.42
CA THR A 3 -18.96 -3.07 -6.76
C THR A 3 -20.34 -2.52 -7.15
N SER A 4 -20.48 -1.21 -7.27
CA SER A 4 -21.72 -0.57 -7.69
C SER A 4 -22.09 -0.94 -9.14
N LEU A 5 -21.10 -1.01 -10.03
CA LEU A 5 -21.29 -1.46 -11.42
C LEU A 5 -21.72 -2.94 -11.46
N ALA A 6 -21.07 -3.79 -10.66
CA ALA A 6 -21.43 -5.20 -10.55
C ALA A 6 -22.87 -5.40 -10.04
N LEU A 7 -23.29 -4.61 -9.03
CA LEU A 7 -24.68 -4.61 -8.54
C LEU A 7 -25.68 -4.16 -9.60
N ALA A 8 -25.30 -3.23 -10.47
CA ALA A 8 -26.12 -2.77 -11.58
C ALA A 8 -26.10 -3.71 -12.81
N GLY A 9 -25.35 -4.81 -12.77
CA GLY A 9 -25.18 -5.71 -13.92
C GLY A 9 -24.37 -5.13 -15.07
N ILE A 10 -23.57 -4.09 -14.82
CA ILE A 10 -22.76 -3.40 -15.83
C ILE A 10 -21.33 -3.93 -15.81
N GLU A 11 -20.77 -4.23 -16.99
CA GLU A 11 -19.37 -4.62 -17.12
C GLU A 11 -18.43 -3.50 -16.64
N LYS A 12 -17.42 -3.85 -15.85
CA LYS A 12 -16.47 -2.88 -15.30
C LYS A 12 -15.58 -2.30 -16.43
N PRO A 13 -15.61 -0.99 -16.69
CA PRO A 13 -14.71 -0.38 -17.67
C PRO A 13 -13.24 -0.53 -17.28
N LYS A 14 -12.34 -0.61 -18.28
CA LYS A 14 -10.89 -0.79 -18.07
C LYS A 14 -10.23 0.31 -17.22
N HIS A 15 -10.74 1.54 -17.29
CA HIS A 15 -10.21 2.69 -16.53
C HIS A 15 -10.61 2.66 -15.05
N VAL A 16 -11.53 1.79 -14.64
CA VAL A 16 -11.91 1.65 -13.22
C VAL A 16 -10.91 0.75 -12.53
N GLU A 17 -10.04 1.35 -11.72
CA GLU A 17 -8.93 0.63 -11.06
C GLU A 17 -9.40 -0.20 -9.85
N PHE A 18 -10.51 0.18 -9.22
CA PHE A 18 -11.07 -0.58 -8.10
C PHE A 18 -11.50 -1.99 -8.55
N ASN A 19 -11.37 -2.94 -7.63
CA ASN A 19 -11.88 -4.30 -7.76
C ASN A 19 -13.28 -4.41 -7.15
N ASP A 20 -14.09 -5.29 -7.73
CA ASP A 20 -15.36 -5.69 -7.13
C ASP A 20 -15.10 -6.49 -5.84
N ILE A 21 -15.77 -6.08 -4.77
CA ILE A 21 -15.72 -6.74 -3.45
C ILE A 21 -17.04 -7.42 -3.09
N LEU A 22 -18.04 -7.44 -3.98
CA LEU A 22 -19.33 -8.08 -3.73
C LEU A 22 -19.18 -9.57 -3.34
N PRO A 23 -18.29 -10.39 -3.96
CA PRO A 23 -18.07 -11.76 -3.52
C PRO A 23 -17.57 -11.87 -2.07
N LEU A 24 -16.78 -10.91 -1.58
CA LEU A 24 -16.34 -10.86 -0.18
C LEU A 24 -17.50 -10.52 0.75
N ALA A 25 -18.27 -9.47 0.40
CA ALA A 25 -19.40 -9.01 1.21
C ALA A 25 -20.49 -10.07 1.37
N LEU A 26 -20.70 -10.88 0.31
CA LEU A 26 -21.63 -12.00 0.31
C LEU A 26 -21.06 -13.29 0.92
N GLY A 27 -19.83 -13.28 1.44
CA GLY A 27 -19.18 -14.46 2.01
C GLY A 27 -18.82 -15.56 1.01
N LYS A 28 -18.94 -15.30 -0.30
CA LYS A 28 -18.60 -16.26 -1.38
C LYS A 28 -17.10 -16.51 -1.49
N THR A 29 -16.28 -15.60 -0.94
CA THR A 29 -14.84 -15.78 -0.78
C THR A 29 -14.36 -15.07 0.48
N LYS A 30 -13.27 -15.55 1.07
CA LYS A 30 -12.52 -14.85 2.14
C LYS A 30 -11.27 -14.14 1.62
N LYS A 31 -10.94 -14.31 0.34
CA LYS A 31 -9.71 -13.79 -0.27
C LYS A 31 -9.94 -12.38 -0.81
N SER A 32 -9.16 -11.42 -0.31
CA SER A 32 -9.15 -10.06 -0.85
C SER A 32 -8.74 -10.06 -2.34
N PRO A 33 -9.40 -9.28 -3.21
CA PRO A 33 -8.93 -9.08 -4.58
C PRO A 33 -7.66 -8.23 -4.62
N TYR A 34 -7.33 -7.53 -3.53
CA TYR A 34 -6.11 -6.74 -3.42
C TYR A 34 -5.00 -7.54 -2.73
N LYS A 35 -3.87 -7.66 -3.43
CA LYS A 35 -2.63 -8.24 -2.89
C LYS A 35 -1.91 -7.30 -1.91
N GLU A 36 -2.05 -6.01 -2.16
CA GLU A 36 -1.39 -4.90 -1.46
C GLU A 36 -2.24 -3.65 -1.65
N ILE A 37 -2.23 -2.76 -0.66
CA ILE A 37 -2.97 -1.51 -0.68
C ILE A 37 -1.97 -0.36 -0.81
N TYR A 38 -2.19 0.50 -1.80
CA TYR A 38 -1.46 1.75 -1.96
C TYR A 38 -2.18 2.87 -1.22
N GLY A 39 -1.42 3.78 -0.60
CA GLY A 39 -1.95 5.02 -0.05
C GLY A 39 -1.08 6.19 -0.43
N ALA A 40 -1.71 7.31 -0.73
CA ALA A 40 -1.06 8.58 -1.04
C ALA A 40 -1.77 9.71 -0.29
N TYR A 41 -0.99 10.58 0.34
CA TYR A 41 -1.51 11.81 0.94
C TYR A 41 -0.69 12.98 0.39
N LEU A 42 -1.34 13.77 -0.48
CA LEU A 42 -0.74 14.89 -1.20
C LEU A 42 0.62 14.51 -1.81
N ASN A 43 1.65 15.33 -1.61
CA ASN A 43 3.03 15.04 -1.98
C ASN A 43 3.92 14.77 -0.76
N VAL A 44 3.33 14.52 0.41
CA VAL A 44 4.05 14.47 1.69
C VAL A 44 4.18 13.07 2.28
N GLN A 45 3.41 12.10 1.76
CA GLN A 45 3.41 10.75 2.29
C GLN A 45 2.98 9.71 1.24
N ARG A 46 3.62 8.55 1.24
CA ARG A 46 3.19 7.34 0.52
C ARG A 46 3.18 6.12 1.44
N SER A 47 2.32 5.16 1.15
CA SER A 47 2.23 3.92 1.93
C SER A 47 1.98 2.69 1.08
N ILE A 48 2.52 1.57 1.55
CA ILE A 48 2.11 0.22 1.11
C ILE A 48 1.68 -0.58 2.33
N THR A 49 0.50 -1.20 2.26
CA THR A 49 0.04 -2.19 3.25
C THR A 49 -0.04 -3.55 2.60
N LYS A 50 0.68 -4.53 3.14
CA LYS A 50 0.74 -5.90 2.64
C LYS A 50 0.92 -6.89 3.77
N ASN A 51 0.10 -7.94 3.79
CA ASN A 51 0.13 -8.97 4.83
C ASN A 51 0.12 -8.38 6.26
N ASN A 52 -0.74 -7.40 6.50
CA ASN A 52 -0.85 -6.66 7.77
C ASN A 52 0.41 -5.89 8.19
N ILE A 53 1.39 -5.71 7.30
CA ILE A 53 2.50 -4.79 7.53
C ILE A 53 2.28 -3.54 6.69
N LYS A 54 2.32 -2.39 7.33
CA LYS A 54 2.21 -1.08 6.70
C LYS A 54 3.56 -0.38 6.76
N LEU A 55 4.06 0.05 5.60
CA LEU A 55 5.21 0.95 5.46
C LEU A 55 4.69 2.32 5.06
N LEU A 56 5.13 3.36 5.78
CA LEU A 56 4.90 4.76 5.46
C LEU A 56 6.23 5.42 5.08
N ALA A 57 6.21 6.24 4.04
CA ALA A 57 7.35 7.03 3.59
C ALA A 57 6.99 8.52 3.54
N TYR A 58 7.76 9.33 4.25
CA TYR A 58 7.64 10.78 4.28
C TYR A 58 8.85 11.39 3.56
N PRO A 59 8.74 11.84 2.30
CA PRO A 59 9.89 12.35 1.55
C PRO A 59 10.37 13.73 2.01
N ASN A 60 9.48 14.58 2.53
CA ASN A 60 9.85 15.95 2.96
C ASN A 60 10.63 15.98 4.27
N VAL A 61 10.43 14.96 5.11
CA VAL A 61 11.22 14.69 6.32
C VAL A 61 11.64 13.24 6.17
N PRO A 62 12.82 12.93 5.60
CA PRO A 62 13.23 11.59 5.14
C PRO A 62 13.08 10.47 6.18
N LEU A 63 11.85 10.03 6.38
CA LEU A 63 11.43 9.19 7.49
C LEU A 63 10.58 8.04 6.95
N LEU A 64 10.94 6.85 7.37
CA LEU A 64 10.16 5.64 7.15
C LEU A 64 9.58 5.18 8.49
N ARG A 65 8.33 4.73 8.47
CA ARG A 65 7.69 4.07 9.63
C ARG A 65 7.13 2.73 9.22
N VAL A 66 7.17 1.76 10.14
CA VAL A 66 6.65 0.41 9.89
C VAL A 66 5.75 -0.02 11.02
N TYR A 67 4.55 -0.47 10.70
CA TYR A 67 3.56 -0.96 11.66
C TYR A 67 3.06 -2.36 11.30
N ASP A 68 2.86 -3.18 12.31
CA ASP A 68 2.15 -4.46 12.21
C ASP A 68 0.69 -4.21 12.61
N ILE A 69 -0.16 -3.86 11.64
CA ILE A 69 -1.53 -3.42 11.90
C ILE A 69 -2.44 -4.53 12.44
N ALA A 70 -2.01 -5.79 12.39
CA ALA A 70 -2.74 -6.89 13.04
C ALA A 70 -2.47 -6.93 14.55
N LYS A 71 -1.26 -6.55 14.99
CA LYS A 71 -0.86 -6.54 16.40
C LYS A 71 -0.97 -5.16 17.05
N ASP A 72 -0.90 -4.12 16.24
CA ASP A 72 -0.91 -2.71 16.63
C ASP A 72 -1.89 -1.94 15.72
N PRO A 73 -3.20 -2.13 15.89
CA PRO A 73 -4.22 -1.53 15.04
C PRO A 73 -4.27 0.00 15.15
N GLU A 74 -3.72 0.57 16.22
CA GLU A 74 -3.64 2.02 16.46
C GLU A 74 -2.29 2.63 15.99
N GLU A 75 -1.40 1.82 15.39
CA GLU A 75 -0.11 2.27 14.84
C GLU A 75 0.75 3.05 15.87
N LYS A 76 0.74 2.61 17.14
CA LYS A 76 1.45 3.26 18.25
C LYS A 76 2.92 2.87 18.34
N LYS A 77 3.30 1.69 17.85
CA LYS A 77 4.64 1.13 17.97
C LYS A 77 5.33 1.06 16.63
N ASP A 78 6.16 2.06 16.34
CA ASP A 78 6.99 2.06 15.14
C ASP A 78 8.09 1.00 15.21
N LEU A 79 8.07 0.08 14.25
CA LEU A 79 9.05 -0.99 14.11
C LEU A 79 10.27 -0.57 13.29
N ALA A 80 10.21 0.52 12.52
CA ALA A 80 11.29 0.95 11.63
C ALA A 80 12.68 1.03 12.29
N PRO A 81 12.84 1.48 13.56
CA PRO A 81 14.15 1.52 14.23
C PRO A 81 14.74 0.14 14.56
N THR A 82 13.91 -0.90 14.57
CA THR A 82 14.33 -2.26 14.95
C THR A 82 14.96 -3.03 13.78
N GLU A 83 15.76 -4.07 14.07
CA GLU A 83 16.31 -4.94 13.02
C GLU A 83 15.23 -5.59 12.15
N LYS A 84 14.11 -6.01 12.77
CA LYS A 84 12.94 -6.50 12.04
C LYS A 84 12.36 -5.44 11.11
N GLY A 85 12.27 -4.18 11.57
CA GLY A 85 11.83 -3.05 10.77
C GLY A 85 12.70 -2.81 9.55
N LYS A 86 14.03 -2.80 9.73
CA LYS A 86 15.00 -2.64 8.63
C LYS A 86 14.82 -3.72 7.54
N VAL A 87 14.62 -4.97 7.94
CA VAL A 87 14.32 -6.08 7.00
C VAL A 87 12.99 -5.84 6.26
N LEU A 88 11.95 -5.40 6.99
CA LEU A 88 10.64 -5.10 6.39
C LEU A 88 10.72 -3.91 5.41
N ILE A 89 11.50 -2.87 5.72
CA ILE A 89 11.74 -1.72 4.84
C ILE A 89 12.39 -2.18 3.55
N LYS A 90 13.52 -2.91 3.63
CA LYS A 90 14.22 -3.44 2.44
C LYS A 90 13.32 -4.29 1.56
N LYS A 91 12.37 -5.01 2.16
CA LYS A 91 11.39 -5.82 1.43
C LYS A 91 10.27 -4.97 0.81
N LEU A 92 9.68 -4.05 1.55
CA LEU A 92 8.45 -3.36 1.16
C LEU A 92 8.70 -2.08 0.35
N PHE A 93 9.82 -1.39 0.54
CA PHE A 93 10.09 -0.14 -0.16
C PHE A 93 10.19 -0.30 -1.69
N PRO A 94 10.91 -1.29 -2.25
CA PRO A 94 10.89 -1.51 -3.70
C PRO A 94 9.49 -1.84 -4.24
N GLN A 95 8.69 -2.55 -3.44
CA GLN A 95 7.30 -2.88 -3.78
C GLN A 95 6.41 -1.62 -3.76
N LEU A 96 6.64 -0.70 -2.82
CA LEU A 96 5.99 0.61 -2.78
C LEU A 96 6.30 1.40 -4.05
N VAL A 97 7.59 1.53 -4.43
CA VAL A 97 7.99 2.27 -5.64
C VAL A 97 7.40 1.63 -6.90
N LYS A 98 7.38 0.30 -6.98
CA LYS A 98 6.73 -0.41 -8.10
C LYS A 98 5.23 -0.16 -8.15
N LEU A 99 4.55 -0.19 -7.01
CA LEU A 99 3.12 0.05 -6.91
C LEU A 99 2.77 1.51 -7.24
N GLN A 100 3.56 2.46 -6.74
CA GLN A 100 3.46 3.88 -7.06
C GLN A 100 3.49 4.13 -8.58
N LYS A 101 4.46 3.54 -9.29
CA LYS A 101 4.55 3.64 -10.75
C LYS A 101 3.31 3.08 -11.46
N LYS A 102 2.74 1.98 -10.95
CA LYS A 102 1.50 1.40 -11.51
C LYS A 102 0.30 2.32 -11.34
N MET A 103 0.26 3.12 -10.26
CA MET A 103 -0.80 4.09 -9.99
C MET A 103 -0.60 5.42 -10.73
N GLY A 104 0.40 5.52 -11.61
CA GLY A 104 0.70 6.74 -12.36
C GLY A 104 1.19 7.90 -11.48
N ASP A 105 1.64 7.62 -10.25
CA ASP A 105 2.07 8.64 -9.30
C ASP A 105 3.51 9.08 -9.58
N SER A 106 3.70 10.38 -9.79
CA SER A 106 4.96 11.00 -10.22
C SER A 106 5.88 11.44 -9.09
N LEU A 107 5.51 11.28 -7.82
CA LEU A 107 6.33 11.67 -6.68
C LEU A 107 7.58 10.76 -6.60
N ASP A 108 8.78 11.34 -6.65
CA ASP A 108 10.00 10.54 -6.69
C ASP A 108 10.55 10.24 -5.29
N LEU A 109 10.15 9.08 -4.74
CA LEU A 109 10.68 8.60 -3.45
C LEU A 109 12.14 8.14 -3.54
N SER A 110 12.62 7.80 -4.73
CA SER A 110 13.95 7.18 -4.89
C SER A 110 15.09 8.18 -4.69
N LYS A 111 14.83 9.46 -5.00
CA LYS A 111 15.76 10.56 -4.71
C LYS A 111 16.08 10.70 -3.23
N VAL A 112 15.08 10.49 -2.37
CA VAL A 112 15.16 10.66 -0.92
C VAL A 112 15.67 9.40 -0.24
N PHE A 113 15.18 8.23 -0.64
CA PHE A 113 15.47 6.94 0.01
C PHE A 113 16.34 6.03 -0.87
N ARG A 114 17.50 6.53 -1.30
CA ARG A 114 18.38 5.85 -2.27
C ARG A 114 18.82 4.46 -1.81
N GLU A 115 19.12 4.31 -0.53
CA GLU A 115 19.59 3.05 0.08
C GLU A 115 18.58 1.89 -0.02
N PHE A 116 17.29 2.20 -0.19
CA PHE A 116 16.23 1.21 -0.34
C PHE A 116 15.71 1.09 -1.77
N SER A 117 16.20 1.95 -2.68
CA SER A 117 15.73 2.06 -4.06
C SER A 117 16.50 1.17 -5.04
N LEU A 118 17.64 0.62 -4.63
CA LEU A 118 18.48 -0.24 -5.45
C LEU A 118 17.91 -1.66 -5.45
N HIS A 119 17.31 -2.09 -6.57
CA HIS A 119 17.40 -3.42 -7.22
C HIS A 119 16.87 -3.26 -8.66
#